data_AF-A0A2W4SAY4-F1
#
_entry.id   AF-A0A2W4SAY4-F1
#
_cell.length_a   1.000
_cell.length_b   1.000
_cell.length_c   1.000
_cell.angle_alpha   90.00
_cell.angle_beta   90.00
_cell.angle_gamma   90.00
#
_symmetry.space_group_name_H-M   'P 1'
#
loop_
_entity.id
_entity.type
_entity.pdbx_description
1 polymer ?
#
loop_
_entity_poly.entity_id
_entity_poly.type
_entity_poly.pdbx_seq_one_letter_code
_entity_poly.pdbx_strand_id
1 'polypeptide(L)'
;GGLVGWSAVFGGLDAPAYLIYAAAIAWTIGYDTIYALQDIEDDVIAGIKSSARYFGTFNREAIGACFGLAVLLSAAATWMAGGGIFAWLGIAAFAGHLGWQVAQIKGVTPTLALKLFRSNWKAGLLLAAGFALDALGRYAFQS
;
A
#
# COMPACT_ATOMS: atom_id res chain seq x y z
N GLY A 1 7.47 -9.14 8.34
CA GLY A 1 6.41 -8.31 7.72
C GLY A 1 5.07 -9.00 7.89
N GLY A 2 3.98 -8.25 8.13
CA GLY A 2 2.57 -8.71 8.20
C GLY A 2 2.35 -10.04 8.91
N LEU A 3 2.41 -11.14 8.14
CA LEU A 3 2.32 -12.52 8.62
C LEU A 3 3.28 -12.85 9.77
N VAL A 4 4.53 -12.38 9.70
CA VAL A 4 5.53 -12.63 10.77
C VAL A 4 5.17 -11.90 12.06
N GLY A 5 4.58 -10.69 11.95
CA GLY A 5 4.11 -9.94 13.12
C GLY A 5 2.87 -10.59 13.74
N TRP A 6 1.95 -11.06 12.89
CA TRP A 6 0.75 -11.76 13.33
C TRP A 6 1.09 -13.12 13.99
N SER A 7 1.90 -13.96 13.35
CA SER A 7 2.29 -15.27 13.89
C SER A 7 3.07 -15.15 15.20
N ALA A 8 3.86 -14.08 15.36
CA ALA A 8 4.59 -13.82 16.61
C ALA A 8 3.69 -13.42 17.78
N VAL A 9 2.50 -12.85 17.52
CA VAL A 9 1.58 -12.37 18.56
C VAL A 9 0.44 -13.35 18.84
N PHE A 10 -0.09 -14.03 17.81
CA PHE A 10 -1.32 -14.83 17.92
C PHE A 10 -1.10 -16.35 17.78
N GLY A 11 0.12 -16.82 17.50
CA GLY A 11 0.43 -18.26 17.46
C GLY A 11 -0.19 -19.04 16.29
N GLY A 12 -0.85 -18.36 15.36
CA GLY A 12 -1.47 -18.92 14.15
C GLY A 12 -1.57 -17.86 13.05
N LEU A 13 -1.95 -18.25 11.83
CA LEU A 13 -2.26 -17.32 10.74
C LEU A 13 -3.77 -17.31 10.53
N ASP A 14 -4.45 -16.31 11.07
CA ASP A 14 -5.89 -16.15 10.89
C ASP A 14 -6.19 -15.32 9.64
N ALA A 15 -7.45 -15.34 9.20
CA ALA A 15 -7.91 -14.63 8.00
C ALA A 15 -7.43 -13.16 7.88
N PRO A 16 -7.38 -12.33 8.95
CA PRO A 16 -6.84 -10.96 8.87
C PRO A 16 -5.37 -10.90 8.41
N ALA A 17 -4.57 -11.89 8.79
CA ALA A 17 -3.14 -11.96 8.44
C ALA A 17 -2.95 -12.17 6.94
N TYR A 18 -3.76 -13.03 6.32
CA TYR A 18 -3.74 -13.25 4.88
C TYR A 18 -4.23 -12.03 4.10
N LEU A 19 -5.27 -11.35 4.60
CA LEU A 19 -5.79 -10.14 3.96
C LEU A 19 -4.77 -9.00 3.96
N ILE A 20 -4.11 -8.72 5.10
CA ILE A 20 -3.10 -7.66 5.15
C ILE A 20 -1.85 -8.01 4.31
N TYR A 21 -1.54 -9.30 4.17
CA TYR A 21 -0.48 -9.75 3.27
C TYR A 21 -0.85 -9.57 1.79
N ALA A 22 -2.07 -9.95 1.40
CA ALA A 22 -2.58 -9.71 0.05
C ALA A 22 -2.66 -8.19 -0.25
N ALA A 23 -3.02 -7.38 0.74
CA ALA A 23 -2.98 -5.92 0.63
C ALA A 23 -1.56 -5.42 0.33
N ALA A 24 -0.55 -5.94 1.02
CA ALA A 24 0.84 -5.61 0.79
C ALA A 24 1.28 -5.97 -0.64
N ILE A 25 0.89 -7.15 -1.16
CA ILE A 25 1.17 -7.54 -2.55
C ILE A 25 0.55 -6.54 -3.54
N ALA A 26 -0.74 -6.21 -3.39
CA ALA A 26 -1.41 -5.27 -4.27
C ALA A 26 -0.76 -3.88 -4.21
N TRP A 27 -0.38 -3.43 -3.02
CA TRP A 27 0.34 -2.17 -2.83
C TRP A 27 1.71 -2.18 -3.51
N THR A 28 2.48 -3.27 -3.37
CA THR A 28 3.77 -3.48 -4.04
C THR A 28 3.67 -3.39 -5.55
N ILE A 29 2.71 -4.11 -6.15
CA ILE A 29 2.48 -4.03 -7.59
C ILE A 29 2.19 -2.59 -8.03
N GLY A 30 1.38 -1.86 -7.26
CA GLY A 30 1.06 -0.47 -7.55
C GLY A 30 2.28 0.44 -7.51
N TYR A 31 3.08 0.42 -6.44
CA TYR A 31 4.24 1.31 -6.34
C TYR A 31 5.41 0.88 -7.23
N ASP A 32 5.58 -0.41 -7.52
CA ASP A 32 6.60 -0.88 -8.48
C ASP A 32 6.24 -0.45 -9.89
N THR A 33 4.95 -0.33 -10.22
CA THR A 33 4.51 0.25 -11.49
C THR A 33 4.79 1.75 -11.56
N ILE A 34 4.70 2.47 -10.44
CA ILE A 34 5.19 3.86 -10.35
C ILE A 34 6.72 3.91 -10.58
N TYR A 35 7.47 2.98 -10.02
CA TYR A 35 8.91 2.90 -10.24
C TYR A 35 9.25 2.61 -11.71
N ALA A 36 8.53 1.69 -12.36
CA ALA A 36 8.70 1.41 -13.78
C ALA A 36 8.39 2.61 -14.70
N LEU A 37 7.58 3.59 -14.25
CA LEU A 37 7.40 4.85 -14.97
C LEU A 37 8.64 5.75 -14.92
N GLN A 38 9.51 5.60 -13.91
CA GLN A 38 10.79 6.30 -13.87
C GLN A 38 11.77 5.73 -14.89
N ASP A 39 11.82 4.41 -15.04
CA ASP A 39 12.79 3.74 -15.93
C ASP A 39 12.26 3.53 -17.36
N ILE A 40 11.15 4.17 -17.75
CA ILE A 40 10.43 3.83 -18.99
C ILE A 40 11.24 4.02 -20.27
N GLU A 41 12.10 5.04 -20.35
CA GLU A 41 12.96 5.27 -21.52
C GLU A 41 14.08 4.23 -21.61
N ASP A 42 14.72 3.93 -20.47
CA ASP A 42 15.77 2.92 -20.37
C ASP A 42 15.22 1.52 -20.65
N ASP A 43 14.03 1.20 -20.16
CA ASP A 43 13.32 -0.05 -20.44
C ASP A 43 13.02 -0.22 -21.93
N VAL A 44 12.70 0.87 -22.63
CA VAL A 44 12.48 0.85 -24.09
C VAL A 44 13.77 0.54 -24.81
N ILE A 45 14.88 1.21 -24.45
CA ILE A 45 16.20 1.00 -25.04
C ILE A 45 16.69 -0.44 -24.80
N ALA A 46 16.49 -0.96 -23.59
CA ALA A 46 16.92 -2.30 -23.19
C ALA A 46 15.97 -3.44 -23.64
N GLY A 47 14.80 -3.10 -24.23
CA GLY A 47 13.81 -4.10 -24.65
C GLY A 47 13.06 -4.79 -23.49
N ILE A 48 13.09 -4.21 -22.28
CA ILE A 48 12.47 -4.75 -21.07
C ILE A 48 10.96 -4.51 -21.08
N LYS A 49 10.15 -5.56 -20.84
CA LYS A 49 8.68 -5.46 -20.78
C LYS A 49 8.19 -5.13 -19.37
N SER A 50 8.43 -3.92 -18.90
CA SER A 50 8.00 -3.48 -17.56
C SER A 50 6.48 -3.30 -17.45
N SER A 51 5.95 -3.26 -16.23
CA SER A 51 4.53 -3.06 -15.97
C SER A 51 4.03 -1.72 -16.51
N ALA A 52 4.86 -0.66 -16.41
CA ALA A 52 4.55 0.65 -16.99
C ALA A 52 4.32 0.57 -18.51
N ARG A 53 5.13 -0.24 -19.21
CA ARG A 53 4.96 -0.50 -20.66
C ARG A 53 3.76 -1.39 -20.95
N TYR A 54 3.49 -2.38 -20.10
CA TYR A 54 2.35 -3.29 -20.24
C TYR A 54 1.00 -2.53 -20.12
N PHE A 55 0.85 -1.67 -19.12
CA PHE A 55 -0.38 -0.89 -18.93
C PHE A 55 -0.47 0.34 -19.84
N GLY A 56 0.66 0.90 -20.27
CA GLY A 56 0.70 1.97 -21.26
C GLY A 56 -0.14 3.19 -20.88
N THR A 57 -1.16 3.51 -21.68
CA THR A 57 -2.05 4.66 -21.40
C THR A 57 -2.94 4.46 -20.16
N PHE A 58 -3.07 3.22 -19.67
CA PHE A 58 -3.88 2.85 -18.51
C PHE A 58 -3.09 2.77 -17.20
N ASN A 59 -1.86 3.31 -17.16
CA ASN A 59 -1.02 3.26 -15.96
C ASN A 59 -1.71 3.84 -14.72
N ARG A 60 -2.43 4.96 -14.87
CA ARG A 60 -3.14 5.59 -13.76
C ARG A 60 -4.24 4.68 -13.20
N GLU A 61 -5.01 4.05 -14.10
CA GLU A 61 -6.12 3.15 -13.76
C GLU A 61 -5.59 1.86 -13.13
N ALA A 62 -4.52 1.28 -13.66
CA ALA A 62 -3.90 0.07 -13.13
C ALA A 62 -3.31 0.30 -11.73
N ILE A 63 -2.55 1.38 -11.53
CA ILE A 63 -2.02 1.77 -10.22
C ILE A 63 -3.17 2.06 -9.25
N GLY A 64 -4.19 2.79 -9.70
CA GLY A 64 -5.39 3.09 -8.92
C GLY A 64 -6.14 1.85 -8.47
N ALA A 65 -6.30 0.85 -9.34
CA ALA A 65 -6.93 -0.42 -9.01
C ALA A 65 -6.11 -1.21 -7.98
N CYS A 66 -4.79 -1.28 -8.14
CA CYS A 66 -3.89 -1.94 -7.20
C CYS A 66 -3.95 -1.28 -5.80
N PHE A 67 -3.90 0.05 -5.76
CA PHE A 67 -3.99 0.82 -4.51
C PHE A 67 -5.39 0.73 -3.88
N GLY A 68 -6.45 0.78 -4.68
CA GLY A 68 -7.81 0.55 -4.21
C GLY A 68 -7.97 -0.83 -3.58
N LEU A 69 -7.45 -1.87 -4.22
CA LEU A 69 -7.45 -3.23 -3.68
C LEU A 69 -6.65 -3.33 -2.38
N ALA A 70 -5.47 -2.69 -2.31
CA ALA A 70 -4.67 -2.66 -1.09
C ALA A 70 -5.43 -2.02 0.09
N VAL A 71 -6.12 -0.89 -0.15
CA VAL A 71 -6.93 -0.21 0.86
C VAL A 71 -8.11 -1.10 1.29
N LEU A 72 -8.83 -1.70 0.35
CA LEU A 72 -9.97 -2.57 0.64
C LEU A 72 -9.57 -3.80 1.46
N LEU A 73 -8.49 -4.47 1.09
CA LEU A 73 -7.97 -5.63 1.82
C LEU A 73 -7.46 -5.25 3.22
N SER A 74 -6.79 -4.10 3.36
CA SER A 74 -6.35 -3.59 4.66
C SER A 74 -7.53 -3.22 5.56
N ALA A 75 -8.57 -2.61 5.00
CA ALA A 75 -9.80 -2.28 5.71
C ALA A 75 -10.57 -3.54 6.13
N ALA A 76 -10.65 -4.56 5.27
CA ALA A 76 -11.26 -5.85 5.60
C ALA A 76 -10.49 -6.57 6.73
N ALA A 77 -9.15 -6.58 6.68
CA ALA A 77 -8.31 -7.11 7.75
C ALA A 77 -8.57 -6.37 9.07
N THR A 78 -8.64 -5.03 9.01
CA THR A 78 -8.91 -4.16 10.17
C THR A 78 -10.27 -4.46 10.78
N TRP A 79 -11.31 -4.59 9.95
CA TRP A 79 -12.66 -4.94 10.39
C TRP A 79 -12.70 -6.31 11.07
N MET A 80 -12.11 -7.34 10.45
CA MET A 80 -12.09 -8.70 11.00
C MET A 80 -11.29 -8.82 12.30
N ALA A 81 -10.26 -7.98 12.48
CA ALA A 81 -9.48 -7.90 13.71
C ALA A 81 -10.11 -7.01 14.79
N GLY A 82 -11.32 -6.49 14.58
CA GLY A 82 -12.00 -5.59 15.51
C GLY A 82 -11.25 -4.28 15.72
N GLY A 83 -10.66 -3.71 14.66
CA GLY A 83 -9.89 -2.48 14.67
C GLY A 83 -10.67 -1.30 15.25
N GLY A 84 -10.04 -0.57 16.18
CA GLY A 84 -10.59 0.65 16.78
C GLY A 84 -10.36 1.89 15.91
N ILE A 85 -10.73 3.05 16.46
CA ILE A 85 -10.72 4.33 15.73
C ILE A 85 -9.34 4.69 15.17
N PHE A 86 -8.25 4.39 15.90
CA PHE A 86 -6.90 4.74 15.44
C PHE A 86 -6.46 3.87 14.26
N ALA A 87 -6.90 2.61 14.19
CA ALA A 87 -6.64 1.76 13.05
C ALA A 87 -7.34 2.29 11.79
N TRP A 88 -8.61 2.71 11.92
CA TRP A 88 -9.37 3.32 10.83
C TRP A 88 -8.80 4.68 10.38
N LEU A 89 -8.28 5.49 11.30
CA LEU A 89 -7.55 6.71 10.94
C LEU A 89 -6.27 6.41 10.16
N GLY A 90 -5.53 5.36 10.53
CA GLY A 90 -4.38 4.86 9.77
C GLY A 90 -4.74 4.43 8.35
N ILE A 91 -5.83 3.66 8.20
CA ILE A 91 -6.38 3.26 6.90
C ILE A 91 -6.77 4.48 6.05
N ALA A 92 -7.46 5.46 6.65
CA ALA A 92 -7.86 6.68 5.95
C ALA A 92 -6.65 7.50 5.50
N ALA A 93 -5.63 7.64 6.35
CA ALA A 93 -4.39 8.34 5.99
C ALA A 93 -3.61 7.61 4.89
N PHE A 94 -3.51 6.29 4.98
CA PHE A 94 -2.92 5.44 3.94
C PHE A 94 -3.65 5.61 2.60
N ALA A 95 -4.98 5.50 2.59
CA ALA A 95 -5.82 5.68 1.42
C ALA A 95 -5.68 7.10 0.82
N GLY A 96 -5.65 8.13 1.66
CA GLY A 96 -5.44 9.52 1.23
C GLY A 96 -4.08 9.71 0.56
N HIS A 97 -3.01 9.13 1.12
CA HIS A 97 -1.67 9.20 0.55
C HIS A 97 -1.59 8.48 -0.81
N LEU A 98 -2.15 7.27 -0.91
CA LEU A 98 -2.21 6.53 -2.18
C LEU A 98 -3.06 7.24 -3.24
N GLY A 99 -4.20 7.80 -2.83
CA GLY A 99 -5.07 8.58 -3.71
C GLY A 99 -4.38 9.84 -4.25
N TRP A 100 -3.60 10.52 -3.41
CA TRP A 100 -2.74 11.62 -3.84
C TRP A 100 -1.72 11.16 -4.90
N GLN A 101 -1.04 10.02 -4.70
CA GLN A 101 -0.10 9.49 -5.70
C GLN A 101 -0.79 9.21 -7.04
N VAL A 102 -1.97 8.57 -7.04
CA VAL A 102 -2.74 8.25 -8.25
C VAL A 102 -3.13 9.52 -9.02
N ALA A 103 -3.46 10.61 -8.31
CA ALA A 103 -3.79 11.89 -8.93
C ALA A 103 -2.60 12.52 -9.69
N GLN A 104 -1.36 12.18 -9.32
CA GLN A 104 -0.13 12.72 -9.93
C GLN A 104 0.38 11.89 -11.12
N ILE A 105 -0.22 10.73 -11.43
CA ILE A 105 0.30 9.81 -12.48
C ILE A 105 0.11 10.35 -13.90
N LYS A 106 -0.97 11.11 -14.15
CA LYS A 106 -1.24 11.60 -15.52
C LYS A 106 -0.18 12.62 -15.92
N GLY A 107 0.61 12.30 -16.95
CA GLY A 107 1.71 13.16 -17.42
C GLY A 107 2.90 13.21 -16.45
N VAL A 108 3.07 12.18 -15.62
CA VAL A 108 4.18 12.08 -14.67
C VAL A 108 5.52 12.08 -15.40
N THR A 109 6.49 12.85 -14.89
CA THR A 109 7.88 12.80 -15.35
C THR A 109 8.66 11.73 -14.59
N PRO A 110 9.76 11.18 -15.14
CA PRO A 110 10.59 10.20 -14.42
C PRO A 110 11.03 10.65 -13.03
N THR A 111 11.40 11.92 -12.90
CA THR A 111 11.79 12.52 -11.61
C THR A 111 10.64 12.57 -10.61
N LEU A 112 9.41 12.85 -11.06
CA LEU A 112 8.23 12.82 -10.21
C LEU A 112 7.85 11.38 -9.84
N ALA A 113 7.94 10.44 -10.79
CA ALA A 113 7.71 9.02 -10.56
C ALA A 113 8.61 8.48 -9.44
N LEU A 114 9.91 8.79 -9.47
CA LEU A 114 10.84 8.43 -8.39
C LEU A 114 10.46 9.04 -7.03
N LYS A 115 10.03 10.31 -7.01
CA LYS A 115 9.55 10.96 -5.78
C LYS A 115 8.30 10.27 -5.22
N LEU A 116 7.35 9.92 -6.10
CA LEU A 116 6.13 9.21 -5.73
C LEU A 116 6.48 7.81 -5.20
N PHE A 117 7.33 7.04 -5.90
CA PHE A 117 7.80 5.74 -5.44
C PHE A 117 8.44 5.83 -4.06
N ARG A 118 9.41 6.74 -3.85
CA ARG A 118 10.07 6.94 -2.57
C ARG A 118 9.08 7.33 -1.47
N SER A 119 8.00 8.05 -1.78
CA SER A 119 7.00 8.43 -0.78
C SER A 119 6.25 7.24 -0.16
N ASN A 120 6.34 6.03 -0.72
CA ASN A 120 5.67 4.83 -0.18
C ASN A 120 6.16 4.42 1.21
N TRP A 121 7.38 4.79 1.64
CA TRP A 121 7.77 4.57 3.04
C TRP A 121 6.83 5.32 4.00
N LYS A 122 6.32 6.50 3.60
CA LYS A 122 5.34 7.27 4.38
C LYS A 122 3.99 6.57 4.41
N ALA A 123 3.55 6.00 3.28
CA ALA A 123 2.30 5.25 3.22
C ALA A 123 2.34 4.05 4.20
N GLY A 124 3.44 3.28 4.18
CA GLY A 124 3.65 2.20 5.15
C GLY A 124 3.69 2.68 6.59
N LEU A 125 4.35 3.81 6.86
CA LEU A 125 4.40 4.41 8.20
C LEU A 125 3.02 4.86 8.69
N LEU A 126 2.21 5.50 7.84
CA LEU A 126 0.86 5.95 8.20
C LEU A 126 -0.03 4.76 8.62
N LEU A 127 0.01 3.68 7.85
CA LEU A 127 -0.75 2.47 8.15
C LEU A 127 -0.25 1.79 9.44
N ALA A 128 1.07 1.61 9.57
CA ALA A 128 1.68 0.98 10.74
C ALA A 128 1.46 1.78 12.02
N ALA A 129 1.58 3.11 11.96
CA ALA A 129 1.34 3.99 13.10
C ALA A 129 -0.11 3.91 13.57
N GLY A 130 -1.08 3.89 12.65
CA GLY A 130 -2.49 3.71 13.01
C GLY A 130 -2.75 2.40 13.75
N PHE A 131 -2.22 1.28 13.25
CA PHE A 131 -2.35 -0.02 13.93
C PHE A 131 -1.63 -0.06 15.28
N ALA A 132 -0.43 0.52 15.39
CA ALA A 132 0.33 0.56 16.63
C ALA A 132 -0.38 1.41 17.70
N LEU A 133 -0.88 2.60 17.34
CA LEU A 133 -1.64 3.47 18.24
C LEU A 133 -2.93 2.81 18.70
N ASP A 134 -3.61 2.10 17.82
CA ASP A 134 -4.83 1.38 18.14
C ASP A 134 -4.58 0.22 19.13
N ALA A 135 -3.51 -0.54 18.93
CA ALA A 135 -3.09 -1.59 19.85
C ALA A 135 -2.70 -1.02 21.23
N LEU A 136 -1.94 0.07 21.27
CA LEU A 136 -1.54 0.74 22.51
C LEU A 136 -2.74 1.32 23.27
N GLY A 137 -3.65 1.99 22.57
CA GLY A 137 -4.88 2.52 23.16
C GLY A 137 -5.73 1.42 23.76
N ARG A 138 -5.93 0.32 23.03
CA ARG A 138 -6.70 -0.83 23.53
C ARG A 138 -6.06 -1.49 24.76
N TYR A 139 -4.73 -1.57 24.82
CA TYR A 139 -4.03 -2.08 26.01
C TYR A 139 -4.23 -1.15 27.22
N ALA A 140 -4.09 0.17 27.05
CA ALA A 140 -4.17 1.13 28.15
C ALA A 140 -5.56 1.29 28.78
N PHE A 141 -6.65 1.02 28.04
CA PHE A 141 -8.02 1.13 28.54
C PHE A 141 -8.63 -0.21 29.02
N GLN A 142 -7.87 -1.31 28.95
CA GLN A 142 -8.28 -2.64 29.45
C GLN A 142 -7.61 -3.01 30.80
N SER A 143 -6.69 -2.17 31.29
CA SER A 143 -6.05 -2.25 32.62
C SER A 143 -6.68 -1.30 33.62
#